data_AF-A0A3A8KSY4-F1
#
_entry.id   AF-A0A3A8KSY4-F1
#
_cell.length_a   1.000
_cell.length_b   1.000
_cell.length_c   1.000
_cell.angle_alpha   90.00
_cell.angle_beta   90.00
_cell.angle_gamma   90.00
#
_symmetry.space_group_name_H-M   'P 1'
#
loop_
_entity.id
_entity.type
_entity.pdbx_description
1 polymer ?
#
loop_
_entity_poly.entity_id
_entity_poly.type
_entity_poly.pdbx_seq_one_letter_code
_entity_poly.pdbx_strand_id
1 'polypeptide(L)'
;MVGLYAGGKGARALREASLSRQEGARLQAVVPRVEALKAVLARLEARLGESAVGELARHLQQSREAALLVSEWGEAGALALHETRGNVAQAQASLSVRYRAPPSATSTGGGTGRRGGTQPSVPPEAAGLPAEVAGAKFQQLEAEFPGERLSMDVAELTRHRHALQAAAPAEVTAQPRWADYVAYLETRVAEIQEGMAQKGPLKWAGYQLVRDRYARGLAFEKKMVALLEEDAALPRAQRRWLRDFEQPRIETHVGVAKVDLRFADVLVIEARPSPGQSPRVETFSFKSRDLRFLEQRELATQMAADATAALRYYGETVHIRRPGLRLEVKVQRVRLVYEGNQLKPKKVGTLEAALDAVREEVDGVDVVVQ
;
A
#
# COMPACT_ATOMS: atom_id res chain seq x y z
N MET A 1 28.81 27.42 -35.54
CA MET A 1 29.84 27.15 -34.52
C MET A 1 29.08 26.56 -33.32
N VAL A 2 28.70 25.27 -33.34
CA VAL A 2 29.45 24.06 -32.89
C VAL A 2 29.88 24.22 -31.41
N GLY A 3 29.54 23.35 -30.45
CA GLY A 3 28.86 22.05 -30.48
C GLY A 3 28.70 21.42 -29.08
N LEU A 4 28.06 20.24 -29.11
CA LEU A 4 27.84 19.19 -28.10
C LEU A 4 28.75 19.11 -26.86
N TYR A 5 28.16 18.62 -25.75
CA TYR A 5 28.73 17.46 -25.04
C TYR A 5 27.62 16.44 -24.69
N ALA A 6 27.71 15.29 -25.33
CA ALA A 6 27.12 14.01 -24.93
C ALA A 6 28.28 13.05 -24.63
N GLY A 7 28.07 12.04 -23.78
CA GLY A 7 29.00 10.92 -23.70
C GLY A 7 28.80 10.01 -22.50
N GLY A 8 28.14 8.87 -22.72
CA GLY A 8 28.25 7.70 -21.84
C GLY A 8 29.33 6.71 -22.33
N LYS A 9 29.79 5.83 -21.43
CA LYS A 9 30.04 4.37 -21.62
C LYS A 9 30.95 3.82 -20.51
N GLY A 10 30.62 2.62 -20.05
CA GLY A 10 31.50 1.79 -19.22
C GLY A 10 30.87 0.42 -18.95
N ALA A 11 30.88 -0.46 -19.95
CA ALA A 11 30.64 -1.89 -19.78
C ALA A 11 31.99 -2.63 -19.80
N ARG A 12 32.09 -3.69 -18.98
CA ARG A 12 33.16 -4.70 -18.81
C ARG A 12 34.14 -4.49 -17.64
N ALA A 13 33.76 -5.03 -16.48
CA ALA A 13 34.63 -5.83 -15.62
C ALA A 13 33.75 -6.63 -14.66
N LEU A 14 33.79 -7.97 -14.75
CA LEU A 14 33.42 -8.99 -13.74
C LEU A 14 32.99 -10.28 -14.45
N ARG A 15 33.97 -10.98 -15.02
CA ARG A 15 33.86 -12.39 -15.37
C ARG A 15 35.02 -13.07 -14.66
N GLU A 16 34.83 -13.43 -13.39
CA GLU A 16 35.60 -14.46 -12.63
C GLU A 16 35.27 -14.56 -11.13
N ALA A 17 34.47 -13.67 -10.53
CA ALA A 17 34.14 -13.75 -9.09
C ALA A 17 32.82 -14.47 -8.74
N SER A 18 32.23 -15.19 -9.70
CA SER A 18 30.82 -15.63 -9.62
C SER A 18 30.58 -16.97 -8.94
N LEU A 19 31.61 -17.73 -8.54
CA LEU A 19 31.43 -19.11 -8.05
C LEU A 19 31.60 -19.31 -6.55
N SER A 20 32.09 -18.32 -5.78
CA SER A 20 32.30 -18.47 -4.33
C SER A 20 31.37 -17.61 -3.45
N ARG A 21 30.59 -16.69 -4.04
CA ARG A 21 29.72 -15.75 -3.27
C ARG A 21 28.28 -16.24 -3.11
N GLN A 22 27.85 -17.19 -3.93
CA GLN A 22 26.45 -17.67 -3.97
C GLN A 22 26.14 -18.70 -2.87
N GLU A 23 27.15 -19.40 -2.33
CA GLU A 23 27.00 -20.35 -1.23
C GLU A 23 26.98 -19.66 0.14
N GLY A 24 27.77 -18.59 0.34
CA GLY A 24 27.72 -17.77 1.55
C GLY A 24 26.41 -16.99 1.72
N ALA A 25 25.82 -16.52 0.61
CA ALA A 25 24.54 -15.81 0.62
C ALA A 25 23.33 -16.72 0.94
N ARG A 26 23.39 -18.01 0.56
CA ARG A 26 22.36 -18.99 0.92
C ARG A 26 22.38 -19.34 2.40
N LEU A 27 23.54 -19.39 3.04
CA LEU A 27 23.66 -19.61 4.49
C LEU A 27 23.28 -18.34 5.29
N GLN A 28 23.63 -17.15 4.81
CA GLN A 28 23.26 -15.87 5.46
C GLN A 28 21.76 -15.53 5.39
N ALA A 29 21.00 -16.07 4.44
CA ALA A 29 19.54 -15.88 4.36
C ALA A 29 18.75 -16.90 5.20
N VAL A 30 19.35 -18.04 5.57
CA VAL A 30 18.71 -19.08 6.38
C VAL A 30 18.79 -18.76 7.87
N VAL A 31 19.89 -18.17 8.34
CA VAL A 31 20.10 -17.83 9.76
C VAL A 31 19.06 -16.82 10.31
N PRO A 32 18.73 -15.70 9.63
CA PRO A 32 17.72 -14.75 10.10
C PRO A 32 16.30 -15.36 10.12
N ARG A 33 16.03 -16.31 9.22
CA ARG A 33 14.74 -16.97 9.08
C ARG A 33 14.51 -18.00 10.20
N VAL A 34 15.58 -18.63 10.68
CA VAL A 34 15.54 -19.55 11.84
C VAL A 34 15.40 -18.77 13.14
N GLU A 35 16.08 -17.64 13.32
CA GLU A 35 15.94 -16.81 14.53
C GLU A 35 14.56 -16.13 14.63
N ALA A 36 14.00 -15.66 13.51
CA ALA A 36 12.63 -15.16 13.47
C ALA A 36 11.60 -16.26 13.81
N LEU A 37 11.84 -17.50 13.34
CA LEU A 37 10.99 -18.65 13.65
C LEU A 37 11.10 -19.06 15.12
N LYS A 38 12.31 -19.05 15.70
CA LYS A 38 12.52 -19.27 17.14
C LYS A 38 11.82 -18.23 17.99
N ALA A 39 11.82 -16.96 17.58
CA ALA A 39 11.13 -15.89 18.31
C ALA A 39 9.60 -16.04 18.27
N VAL A 40 9.04 -16.52 17.16
CA VAL A 40 7.60 -16.84 17.06
C VAL A 40 7.26 -18.07 17.90
N LEU A 41 8.10 -19.11 17.86
CA LEU A 41 7.93 -20.31 18.68
C LEU A 41 8.00 -20.00 20.18
N ALA A 42 8.98 -19.22 20.63
CA ALA A 42 9.11 -18.80 22.02
C ALA A 42 7.90 -17.97 22.50
N ARG A 43 7.30 -17.14 21.64
CA ARG A 43 6.06 -16.40 21.96
C ARG A 43 4.83 -17.29 22.05
N LEU A 44 4.72 -18.28 21.17
CA LEU A 44 3.64 -19.28 21.22
C LEU A 44 3.77 -20.18 22.45
N GLU A 45 4.98 -20.60 22.78
CA GLU A 45 5.30 -21.41 23.97
C GLU A 45 5.02 -20.65 25.26
N ALA A 46 5.40 -19.37 25.35
CA ALA A 46 5.11 -18.52 26.50
C ALA A 46 3.61 -18.27 26.73
N ARG A 47 2.77 -18.38 25.68
CA ARG A 47 1.32 -18.13 25.75
C ARG A 47 0.49 -19.40 25.90
N LEU A 48 0.97 -20.54 25.42
CA LEU A 48 0.21 -21.79 25.32
C LEU A 48 0.86 -22.97 26.06
N GLY A 49 2.15 -22.89 26.43
CA GLY A 49 2.96 -23.95 27.06
C GLY A 49 3.71 -24.84 26.06
N GLU A 50 4.79 -25.52 26.49
CA GLU A 50 5.61 -26.42 25.65
C GLU A 50 4.79 -27.55 24.98
N SER A 51 3.81 -28.11 25.70
CA SER A 51 2.94 -29.17 25.21
C SER A 51 2.05 -28.72 24.04
N ALA A 52 1.62 -27.46 24.04
CA ALA A 52 0.78 -26.87 23.01
C ALA A 52 1.50 -26.71 21.65
N VAL A 53 2.79 -26.37 21.67
CA VAL A 53 3.59 -26.21 20.44
C VAL A 53 3.79 -27.57 19.75
N GLY A 54 4.00 -28.64 20.52
CA GLY A 54 4.09 -30.01 20.02
C GLY A 54 2.78 -30.52 19.42
N GLU A 55 1.63 -30.18 20.03
CA GLU A 55 0.32 -30.50 19.48
C GLU A 55 0.03 -29.72 18.19
N LEU A 56 0.43 -28.45 18.13
CA LEU A 56 0.28 -27.64 16.92
C LEU A 56 1.08 -28.20 15.74
N ALA A 57 2.34 -28.56 15.97
CA ALA A 57 3.19 -29.16 14.96
C ALA A 57 2.58 -30.46 14.41
N ARG A 58 1.93 -31.25 15.28
CA ARG A 58 1.23 -32.47 14.87
C ARG A 58 0.02 -32.17 13.99
N HIS A 59 -0.80 -31.18 14.34
CA HIS A 59 -1.94 -30.76 13.50
C HIS A 59 -1.50 -30.22 12.13
N LEU A 60 -0.39 -29.47 12.07
CA LEU A 60 0.15 -28.94 10.81
C LEU A 60 0.74 -30.03 9.91
N GLN A 61 1.37 -31.05 10.49
CA GLN A 61 1.88 -32.20 9.73
C GLN A 61 0.76 -33.09 9.21
N GLN A 62 -0.34 -33.23 9.96
CA GLN A 62 -1.45 -34.12 9.62
C GLN A 62 -2.48 -33.47 8.68
N SER A 63 -2.57 -32.14 8.65
CA SER A 63 -3.53 -31.42 7.81
C SER A 63 -2.87 -30.30 7.01
N ARG A 64 -2.87 -30.47 5.68
CA ARG A 64 -2.44 -29.42 4.74
C ARG A 64 -3.28 -28.15 4.89
N GLU A 65 -4.55 -28.29 5.22
CA GLU A 65 -5.47 -27.16 5.41
C GLU A 65 -5.16 -26.40 6.70
N ALA A 66 -4.74 -27.10 7.75
CA ALA A 66 -4.23 -26.48 8.96
C ALA A 66 -2.92 -25.72 8.69
N ALA A 67 -2.01 -26.30 7.91
CA ALA A 67 -0.77 -25.65 7.48
C ALA A 67 -1.03 -24.39 6.65
N LEU A 68 -2.02 -24.45 5.75
CA LEU A 68 -2.45 -23.30 4.97
C LEU A 68 -3.08 -22.22 5.85
N LEU A 69 -3.97 -22.58 6.78
CA LEU A 69 -4.58 -21.66 7.73
C LEU A 69 -3.53 -20.91 8.57
N VAL A 70 -2.53 -21.61 9.10
CA VAL A 70 -1.44 -20.98 9.87
C VAL A 70 -0.51 -20.16 8.98
N SER A 71 -0.29 -20.59 7.73
CA SER A 71 0.48 -19.79 6.77
C SER A 71 -0.24 -18.50 6.35
N GLU A 72 -1.57 -18.53 6.34
CA GLU A 72 -2.44 -17.43 5.92
C GLU A 72 -2.69 -16.42 7.05
N TRP A 73 -2.90 -16.91 8.27
CA TRP A 73 -3.27 -16.09 9.43
C TRP A 73 -2.14 -15.93 10.46
N GLY A 74 -0.95 -16.46 10.18
CA GLY A 74 0.24 -16.34 11.04
C GLY A 74 0.00 -16.86 12.46
N GLU A 75 0.48 -16.11 13.46
CA GLU A 75 0.30 -16.46 14.89
C GLU A 75 -1.18 -16.56 15.29
N ALA A 76 -2.06 -15.75 14.70
CA ALA A 76 -3.50 -15.80 14.97
C ALA A 76 -4.14 -17.10 14.44
N GLY A 77 -3.67 -17.58 13.28
CA GLY A 77 -4.04 -18.88 12.72
C GLY A 77 -3.58 -20.03 13.59
N ALA A 78 -2.33 -19.98 14.07
CA ALA A 78 -1.79 -20.97 15.00
C ALA A 78 -2.59 -21.01 16.30
N LEU A 79 -2.90 -19.85 16.88
CA LEU A 79 -3.66 -19.74 18.12
C LEU A 79 -5.09 -20.28 17.97
N ALA A 80 -5.79 -19.91 16.88
CA ALA A 80 -7.15 -20.38 16.62
C ALA A 80 -7.20 -21.90 16.37
N LEU A 81 -6.18 -22.46 15.70
CA LEU A 81 -6.06 -23.89 15.48
C LEU A 81 -5.79 -24.64 16.80
N HIS A 82 -5.00 -24.06 17.70
CA HIS A 82 -4.78 -24.60 19.04
C HIS A 82 -6.06 -24.61 19.87
N GLU A 83 -6.74 -23.46 19.97
CA GLU A 83 -7.97 -23.28 20.75
C GLU A 83 -9.10 -24.22 20.31
N THR A 84 -9.11 -24.61 19.03
CA THR A 84 -10.10 -25.51 18.43
C THR A 84 -9.60 -26.94 18.27
N ARG A 85 -8.48 -27.30 18.92
CA ARG A 85 -7.89 -28.65 18.94
C ARG A 85 -7.68 -29.24 17.53
N GLY A 86 -7.20 -28.42 16.59
CA GLY A 86 -6.90 -28.85 15.23
C GLY A 86 -8.09 -28.81 14.25
N ASN A 87 -9.27 -28.36 14.69
CA ASN A 87 -10.44 -28.26 13.80
C ASN A 87 -10.39 -26.98 12.93
N VAL A 88 -9.93 -27.14 11.68
CA VAL A 88 -9.69 -26.03 10.75
C VAL A 88 -10.96 -25.21 10.47
N ALA A 89 -12.13 -25.84 10.33
CA ALA A 89 -13.38 -25.14 10.04
C ALA A 89 -13.84 -24.28 11.23
N GLN A 90 -13.68 -24.78 12.46
CA GLN A 90 -13.97 -24.01 13.67
C GLN A 90 -12.94 -22.91 13.91
N ALA A 91 -11.66 -23.17 13.63
CA ALA A 91 -10.60 -22.17 13.70
C ALA A 91 -10.88 -21.02 12.72
N GLN A 92 -11.23 -21.34 11.47
CA GLN A 92 -11.58 -20.37 10.44
C GLN A 92 -12.86 -19.60 10.78
N ALA A 93 -13.88 -20.25 11.34
CA ALA A 93 -15.10 -19.59 11.81
C ALA A 93 -14.83 -18.63 12.98
N SER A 94 -13.99 -19.05 13.95
CA SER A 94 -13.56 -18.21 15.08
C SER A 94 -12.79 -16.99 14.59
N LEU A 95 -11.86 -17.16 13.65
CA LEU A 95 -11.15 -16.06 13.00
C LEU A 95 -12.10 -15.15 12.23
N SER A 96 -13.04 -15.73 11.46
CA SER A 96 -14.02 -14.96 10.68
C SER A 96 -14.96 -14.13 11.55
N VAL A 97 -15.27 -14.58 12.78
CA VAL A 97 -16.05 -13.81 13.76
C VAL A 97 -15.19 -12.73 14.42
N ARG A 98 -13.96 -13.07 14.83
CA ARG A 98 -13.03 -12.12 15.48
C ARG A 98 -12.58 -11.00 14.55
N TYR A 99 -12.54 -11.26 13.25
CA TYR A 99 -12.07 -10.33 12.22
C TYR A 99 -13.19 -9.90 11.24
N ARG A 100 -14.48 -10.11 11.59
CA ARG A 100 -15.61 -9.59 10.81
C ARG A 100 -15.69 -8.06 10.94
N ALA A 101 -15.70 -7.35 9.81
CA ALA A 101 -16.08 -5.93 9.80
C ALA A 101 -17.56 -5.78 10.21
N PRO A 102 -17.92 -4.87 11.14
CA PRO A 102 -19.29 -4.76 11.61
C PRO A 102 -20.19 -4.00 10.60
N PRO A 103 -21.48 -4.37 10.49
CA PRO A 103 -22.47 -3.54 9.84
C PRO A 103 -22.78 -2.32 10.73
N SER A 104 -22.98 -1.16 10.11
CA SER A 104 -23.30 0.09 10.79
C SER A 104 -24.56 0.00 11.65
N ALA A 105 -24.45 0.22 12.96
CA ALA A 105 -25.55 0.68 13.82
C ALA A 105 -25.03 1.25 15.16
N THR A 106 -25.36 2.52 15.39
CA THR A 106 -25.68 3.19 16.68
C THR A 106 -24.74 3.11 17.89
N SER A 107 -24.42 4.30 18.39
CA SER A 107 -23.92 4.63 19.73
C SER A 107 -24.68 3.95 20.87
N THR A 108 -23.94 3.42 21.85
CA THR A 108 -24.19 3.51 23.29
C THR A 108 -22.92 3.05 24.03
N GLY A 109 -22.72 3.58 25.23
CA GLY A 109 -21.40 3.80 25.81
C GLY A 109 -20.82 2.66 26.66
N GLY A 110 -19.58 2.91 27.09
CA GLY A 110 -19.02 2.46 28.37
C GLY A 110 -18.43 1.05 28.39
N GLY A 111 -17.10 0.97 28.44
CA GLY A 111 -16.41 -0.28 28.78
C GLY A 111 -14.90 -0.13 28.78
N THR A 112 -14.34 0.19 29.95
CA THR A 112 -12.92 0.15 30.29
C THR A 112 -12.33 -1.26 30.09
N GLY A 113 -11.23 -1.37 29.35
CA GLY A 113 -10.45 -2.61 29.25
C GLY A 113 -9.13 -2.40 28.50
N ARG A 114 -8.02 -2.67 29.18
CA ARG A 114 -6.65 -2.24 28.86
C ARG A 114 -5.85 -3.38 28.21
N ARG A 115 -5.00 -2.98 27.25
CA ARG A 115 -3.77 -3.62 26.71
C ARG A 115 -3.90 -4.87 25.81
N GLY A 116 -3.33 -4.72 24.60
CA GLY A 116 -2.79 -5.84 23.81
C GLY A 116 -2.27 -5.42 22.44
N GLY A 117 -1.01 -4.95 22.38
CA GLY A 117 -0.25 -4.70 21.14
C GLY A 117 -0.54 -3.37 20.45
N THR A 118 0.46 -2.49 20.36
CA THR A 118 0.39 -1.24 19.61
C THR A 118 0.38 -1.56 18.11
N GLN A 119 -0.73 -2.11 17.61
CA GLN A 119 -1.06 -2.00 16.21
C GLN A 119 -1.22 -0.50 15.95
N PRO A 120 -0.53 0.11 14.97
CA PRO A 120 -0.75 1.51 14.65
C PRO A 120 -2.24 1.68 14.41
N SER A 121 -2.89 2.47 15.26
CA SER A 121 -4.30 2.79 15.11
C SER A 121 -4.47 3.35 13.71
N VAL A 122 -5.20 2.62 12.86
CA VAL A 122 -5.49 3.07 11.50
C VAL A 122 -6.15 4.44 11.63
N PRO A 123 -5.60 5.48 10.98
CA PRO A 123 -6.14 6.81 11.09
C PRO A 123 -7.65 6.84 10.79
N PRO A 124 -8.43 7.71 11.44
CA PRO A 124 -9.87 7.82 11.19
C PRO A 124 -10.22 7.99 9.71
N GLU A 125 -9.40 8.72 8.94
CA GLU A 125 -9.60 8.89 7.49
C GLU A 125 -9.41 7.60 6.66
N ALA A 126 -8.61 6.65 7.16
CA ALA A 126 -8.38 5.34 6.58
C ALA A 126 -9.33 4.28 7.16
N ALA A 127 -10.35 4.68 7.92
CA ALA A 127 -11.39 3.78 8.38
C ALA A 127 -12.02 3.04 7.18
N GLY A 128 -12.12 1.72 7.33
CA GLY A 128 -12.59 0.79 6.30
C GLY A 128 -11.48 0.19 5.42
N LEU A 129 -10.22 0.65 5.54
CA LEU A 129 -9.08 0.04 4.85
C LEU A 129 -8.37 -0.97 5.75
N PRO A 130 -7.85 -2.08 5.17
CA PRO A 130 -6.89 -2.92 5.87
C PRO A 130 -5.68 -2.09 6.30
N ALA A 131 -5.17 -2.34 7.51
CA ALA A 131 -4.05 -1.59 8.08
C ALA A 131 -2.80 -1.61 7.18
N GLU A 132 -2.54 -2.73 6.51
CA GLU A 132 -1.43 -2.89 5.56
C GLU A 132 -1.57 -1.96 4.34
N VAL A 133 -2.77 -1.86 3.78
CA VAL A 133 -3.07 -0.96 2.65
C VAL A 133 -2.92 0.48 3.10
N ALA A 134 -3.50 0.82 4.25
CA ALA A 134 -3.43 2.18 4.80
C ALA A 134 -1.98 2.61 5.04
N GLY A 135 -1.21 1.75 5.72
CA GLY A 135 0.21 1.95 6.00
C GLY A 135 1.05 2.08 4.73
N ALA A 136 0.91 1.16 3.78
CA ALA A 136 1.68 1.18 2.54
C ALA A 136 1.38 2.43 1.69
N LYS A 137 0.11 2.82 1.55
CA LYS A 137 -0.27 4.05 0.85
C LYS A 137 0.29 5.30 1.52
N PHE A 138 0.25 5.34 2.86
CA PHE A 138 0.84 6.46 3.61
C PHE A 138 2.37 6.52 3.45
N GLN A 139 3.07 5.38 3.58
CA GLN A 139 4.51 5.28 3.38
C GLN A 139 4.93 5.71 1.97
N GLN A 140 4.18 5.32 0.93
CA GLN A 140 4.46 5.75 -0.44
C GLN A 140 4.36 7.27 -0.57
N LEU A 141 3.26 7.86 -0.10
CA LEU A 141 3.06 9.31 -0.14
C LEU A 141 4.14 10.06 0.65
N GLU A 142 4.49 9.55 1.84
CA GLU A 142 5.53 10.09 2.70
C GLU A 142 6.90 10.06 2.03
N ALA A 143 7.24 8.97 1.33
CA ALA A 143 8.51 8.82 0.62
C ALA A 143 8.64 9.78 -0.59
N GLU A 144 7.55 10.02 -1.30
CA GLU A 144 7.46 10.93 -2.45
C GLU A 144 7.46 12.41 -2.03
N PHE A 145 7.07 12.72 -0.80
CA PHE A 145 6.94 14.10 -0.33
C PHE A 145 8.33 14.78 -0.12
N PRO A 146 8.60 15.93 -0.79
CA PRO A 146 9.88 16.64 -0.72
C PRO A 146 10.00 17.55 0.52
N GLY A 147 9.40 17.15 1.64
CA GLY A 147 9.40 17.93 2.88
C GLY A 147 10.69 17.84 3.68
N GLU A 148 10.88 18.80 4.58
CA GLU A 148 11.96 18.78 5.56
C GLU A 148 11.84 17.57 6.49
N ARG A 149 13.00 16.96 6.77
CA ARG A 149 13.11 15.74 7.56
C ARG A 149 14.01 15.95 8.76
N LEU A 150 13.74 15.18 9.80
CA LEU A 150 14.61 15.02 10.95
C LEU A 150 15.77 14.07 10.57
N SER A 151 16.80 14.10 11.42
CA SER A 151 17.93 13.16 11.35
C SER A 151 17.47 11.71 11.41
N MET A 152 18.24 10.79 10.82
CA MET A 152 18.05 9.34 11.00
C MET A 152 18.77 8.80 12.24
N ASP A 153 19.44 9.65 13.01
CA ASP A 153 20.05 9.22 14.28
C ASP A 153 18.95 8.80 15.27
N VAL A 154 18.93 7.52 15.60
CA VAL A 154 17.98 6.88 16.51
C VAL A 154 18.02 7.49 17.91
N ALA A 155 19.20 7.86 18.41
CA ALA A 155 19.35 8.46 19.73
C ALA A 155 18.84 9.91 19.75
N GLU A 156 19.08 10.68 18.68
CA GLU A 156 18.50 12.01 18.51
C GLU A 156 16.98 11.96 18.41
N LEU A 157 16.43 11.07 17.58
CA LEU A 157 14.98 10.90 17.40
C LEU A 157 14.29 10.45 18.69
N THR A 158 14.90 9.52 19.44
CA THR A 158 14.35 9.04 20.72
C THR A 158 14.31 10.17 21.74
N ARG A 159 15.40 10.94 21.87
CA ARG A 159 15.45 12.13 22.74
C ARG A 159 14.42 13.19 22.31
N HIS A 160 14.33 13.46 21.01
CA HIS A 160 13.36 14.40 20.45
C HIS A 160 11.93 13.98 20.79
N ARG A 161 11.57 12.72 20.55
CA ARG A 161 10.25 12.16 20.89
C ARG A 161 9.92 12.31 22.38
N HIS A 162 10.87 11.98 23.27
CA HIS A 162 10.66 12.13 24.71
C HIS A 162 10.42 13.59 25.11
N ALA A 163 11.14 14.54 24.48
CA ALA A 163 10.89 15.97 24.70
C ALA A 163 9.48 16.37 24.24
N LEU A 164 9.01 15.88 23.09
CA LEU A 164 7.66 16.16 22.58
C LEU A 164 6.55 15.54 23.44
N GLN A 165 6.81 14.40 24.08
CA GLN A 165 5.91 13.76 25.04
C GLN A 165 5.84 14.52 26.37
N ALA A 166 6.98 15.03 26.85
CA ALA A 166 7.08 15.76 28.10
C ALA A 166 6.49 17.18 28.02
N ALA A 167 6.65 17.85 26.88
CA ALA A 167 6.12 19.18 26.64
C ALA A 167 5.61 19.29 25.20
N ALA A 168 4.29 19.18 25.02
CA ALA A 168 3.66 19.57 23.77
C ALA A 168 3.78 21.11 23.62
N PRO A 169 4.22 21.62 22.46
CA PRO A 169 4.18 23.06 22.21
C PRO A 169 2.75 23.59 22.40
N ALA A 170 2.60 24.75 23.05
CA ALA A 170 1.28 25.33 23.37
C ALA A 170 0.41 25.54 22.10
N GLU A 171 1.05 25.83 20.97
CA GLU A 171 0.43 26.00 19.65
C GLU A 171 -0.10 24.68 19.04
N VAL A 172 0.36 23.53 19.57
CA VAL A 172 0.12 22.21 19.00
C VAL A 172 -0.77 21.34 19.90
N THR A 173 -0.86 21.64 21.20
CA THR A 173 -1.73 20.92 22.14
C THR A 173 -3.21 21.02 21.78
N ALA A 174 -3.61 22.06 21.03
CA ALA A 174 -4.96 22.22 20.50
C ALA A 174 -5.26 21.36 19.26
N GLN A 175 -4.27 20.63 18.71
CA GLN A 175 -4.39 19.94 17.43
C GLN A 175 -4.60 18.44 17.64
N PRO A 176 -5.71 17.85 17.16
CA PRO A 176 -6.06 16.43 17.39
C PRO A 176 -5.00 15.41 16.95
N ARG A 177 -4.09 15.80 16.06
CA ARG A 177 -3.10 14.92 15.41
C ARG A 177 -1.72 14.89 16.07
N TRP A 178 -1.53 15.58 17.20
CA TRP A 178 -0.22 15.60 17.87
C TRP A 178 0.18 14.22 18.38
N ALA A 179 -0.76 13.49 18.98
CA ALA A 179 -0.53 12.12 19.45
C ALA A 179 -0.12 11.18 18.29
N ASP A 180 -0.78 11.32 17.13
CA ASP A 180 -0.45 10.54 15.92
C ASP A 180 0.96 10.85 15.41
N TYR A 181 1.42 12.10 15.55
CA TYR A 181 2.77 12.48 15.15
C TYR A 181 3.84 11.85 16.06
N VAL A 182 3.60 11.85 17.38
CA VAL A 182 4.51 11.18 18.33
C VAL A 182 4.55 9.68 18.06
N ALA A 183 3.40 9.05 17.77
CA ALA A 183 3.33 7.64 17.38
C ALA A 183 4.02 7.38 16.03
N TYR A 184 3.87 8.27 15.05
CA TYR A 184 4.60 8.21 13.79
C TYR A 184 6.12 8.21 14.00
N LEU A 185 6.64 9.10 14.86
CA LEU A 185 8.08 9.12 15.17
C LEU A 185 8.55 7.80 15.80
N GLU A 186 7.76 7.19 16.68
CA GLU A 186 8.07 5.88 17.25
C GLU A 186 8.16 4.78 16.20
N THR A 187 7.18 4.70 15.30
CA THR A 187 7.22 3.76 14.17
C THR A 187 8.45 3.99 13.29
N ARG A 188 8.78 5.25 12.99
CA ARG A 188 9.95 5.58 12.16
C ARG A 188 11.28 5.23 12.82
N VAL A 189 11.38 5.34 14.14
CA VAL A 189 12.57 4.88 14.88
C VAL A 189 12.76 3.38 14.69
N ALA A 190 11.69 2.58 14.82
CA ALA A 190 11.77 1.13 14.58
C ALA A 190 12.18 0.80 13.13
N GLU A 191 11.57 1.46 12.15
CA GLU A 191 11.92 1.27 10.72
C GLU A 191 13.39 1.63 10.41
N ILE A 192 13.94 2.64 11.10
CA ILE A 192 15.36 3.03 10.95
C ILE A 192 16.28 1.99 11.61
N GLN A 193 15.94 1.51 12.81
CA GLN A 193 16.72 0.48 13.51
C GLN A 193 16.78 -0.82 12.71
N GLU A 194 15.69 -1.18 12.03
CA GLU A 194 15.60 -2.36 11.17
C GLU A 194 16.24 -2.14 9.79
N GLY A 195 16.78 -0.95 9.50
CA GLY A 195 17.42 -0.63 8.22
C GLY A 195 16.45 -0.56 7.02
N MET A 196 15.15 -0.43 7.28
CA MET A 196 14.11 -0.35 6.24
C MET A 196 13.90 1.08 5.73
N ALA A 197 14.18 2.09 6.56
CA ALA A 197 13.98 3.49 6.21
C ALA A 197 15.12 4.04 5.34
N GLN A 198 14.78 4.60 4.17
CA GLN A 198 15.74 5.29 3.28
C GLN A 198 15.91 6.78 3.61
N LYS A 199 14.98 7.36 4.37
CA LYS A 199 14.92 8.79 4.71
C LYS A 199 14.51 8.96 6.16
N GLY A 200 14.94 10.07 6.79
CA GLY A 200 14.48 10.46 8.12
C GLY A 200 13.00 10.82 8.16
N PRO A 201 12.37 10.82 9.35
CA PRO A 201 10.95 11.16 9.50
C PRO A 201 10.69 12.63 9.18
N LEU A 202 9.46 12.95 8.78
CA LEU A 202 9.02 14.32 8.52
C LEU A 202 8.98 15.15 9.82
N LYS A 203 9.30 16.43 9.70
CA LYS A 203 8.97 17.42 10.74
C LYS A 203 7.44 17.59 10.84
N TRP A 204 6.96 18.08 11.98
CA TRP A 204 5.52 18.25 12.27
C TRP A 204 4.74 18.93 11.13
N ALA A 205 5.18 20.10 10.64
CA ALA A 205 4.49 20.81 9.56
C ALA A 205 4.38 19.98 8.26
N GLY A 206 5.45 19.25 7.90
CA GLY A 206 5.45 18.35 6.75
C GLY A 206 4.53 17.14 6.96
N TYR A 207 4.55 16.56 8.16
CA TYR A 207 3.67 15.47 8.55
C TYR A 207 2.20 15.89 8.42
N GLN A 208 1.81 17.04 8.97
CA GLN A 208 0.43 17.54 8.86
C GLN A 208 -0.05 17.65 7.42
N LEU A 209 0.76 18.29 6.56
CA LEU A 209 0.41 18.46 5.16
C LEU A 209 0.28 17.12 4.43
N VAL A 210 1.15 16.15 4.73
CA VAL A 210 1.04 14.79 4.17
C VAL A 210 -0.23 14.10 4.66
N ARG A 211 -0.60 14.24 5.94
CA ARG A 211 -1.82 13.65 6.50
C ARG A 211 -3.08 14.27 5.87
N ASP A 212 -3.10 15.57 5.63
CA ASP A 212 -4.20 16.24 4.92
C ASP A 212 -4.34 15.76 3.48
N ARG A 213 -3.21 15.66 2.76
CA ARG A 213 -3.18 15.13 1.39
C ARG A 213 -3.60 13.67 1.33
N TYR A 214 -3.20 12.87 2.32
CA TYR A 214 -3.58 11.47 2.44
C TYR A 214 -5.09 11.33 2.64
N ALA A 215 -5.67 12.07 3.59
CA ALA A 215 -7.11 12.07 3.84
C ALA A 215 -7.90 12.51 2.61
N ARG A 216 -7.46 13.56 1.92
CA ARG A 216 -8.08 14.03 0.67
C ARG A 216 -7.98 12.99 -0.45
N GLY A 217 -6.81 12.37 -0.62
CA GLY A 217 -6.60 11.31 -1.60
C GLY A 217 -7.52 10.12 -1.39
N LEU A 218 -7.67 9.66 -0.14
CA LEU A 218 -8.60 8.59 0.20
C LEU A 218 -10.06 8.97 -0.02
N ALA A 219 -10.45 10.21 0.26
CA ALA A 219 -11.79 10.70 -0.01
C ALA A 219 -12.08 10.75 -1.53
N PHE A 220 -11.12 11.22 -2.32
CA PHE A 220 -11.22 11.24 -3.78
C PHE A 220 -11.32 9.84 -4.36
N GLU A 221 -10.49 8.91 -3.90
CA GLU A 221 -10.55 7.49 -4.29
C GLU A 221 -11.91 6.87 -3.97
N LYS A 222 -12.42 7.04 -2.73
CA LYS A 222 -13.76 6.56 -2.35
C LYS A 222 -14.85 7.09 -3.28
N LYS A 223 -14.78 8.39 -3.63
CA LYS A 223 -15.71 9.01 -4.59
C LYS A 223 -15.58 8.40 -5.99
N MET A 224 -14.36 8.19 -6.48
CA MET A 224 -14.13 7.61 -7.80
C MET A 224 -14.58 6.16 -7.89
N VAL A 225 -14.38 5.37 -6.83
CA VAL A 225 -14.88 3.99 -6.75
C VAL A 225 -16.41 3.97 -6.86
N ALA A 226 -17.11 4.82 -6.09
CA ALA A 226 -18.56 4.92 -6.18
C ALA A 226 -19.03 5.29 -7.60
N LEU A 227 -18.36 6.25 -8.26
CA LEU A 227 -18.68 6.61 -9.65
C LEU A 227 -18.45 5.44 -10.63
N LEU A 228 -17.42 4.63 -10.44
CA LEU A 228 -17.17 3.46 -11.28
C LEU A 228 -18.22 2.36 -11.03
N GLU A 229 -18.64 2.16 -9.79
CA GLU A 229 -19.70 1.21 -9.43
C GLU A 229 -21.06 1.63 -10.02
N GLU A 230 -21.40 2.92 -9.94
CA GLU A 230 -22.58 3.50 -10.60
C GLU A 230 -22.51 3.32 -12.12
N ASP A 231 -21.35 3.60 -12.74
CA ASP A 231 -21.13 3.39 -14.18
C ASP A 231 -21.27 1.90 -14.56
N ALA A 232 -20.75 0.98 -13.75
CA ALA A 232 -20.88 -0.46 -13.97
C ALA A 232 -22.34 -0.95 -13.94
N ALA A 233 -23.18 -0.33 -13.11
CA ALA A 233 -24.60 -0.67 -12.98
C ALA A 233 -25.45 -0.23 -14.18
N LEU A 234 -24.97 0.75 -14.97
CA LEU A 234 -25.68 1.21 -16.16
C LEU A 234 -25.64 0.16 -17.29
N PRO A 235 -26.62 0.18 -18.22
CA PRO A 235 -26.53 -0.56 -19.48
C PRO A 235 -25.25 -0.16 -20.23
N ARG A 236 -24.59 -1.13 -20.87
CA ARG A 236 -23.28 -0.93 -21.53
C ARG A 236 -23.21 0.31 -22.43
N ALA A 237 -24.26 0.59 -23.20
CA ALA A 237 -24.32 1.73 -24.11
C ALA A 237 -24.34 3.11 -23.42
N GLN A 238 -24.72 3.16 -22.14
CA GLN A 238 -24.81 4.39 -21.33
C GLN A 238 -23.58 4.59 -20.44
N ARG A 239 -22.71 3.58 -20.33
CA ARG A 239 -21.47 3.66 -19.54
C ARG A 239 -20.50 4.65 -20.17
N ARG A 240 -19.89 5.49 -19.34
CA ARG A 240 -18.83 6.42 -19.73
C ARG A 240 -17.46 5.78 -19.57
N TRP A 241 -17.22 5.12 -18.43
CA TRP A 241 -15.88 4.63 -18.07
C TRP A 241 -15.67 3.19 -18.51
N LEU A 242 -16.68 2.35 -18.29
CA LEU A 242 -16.61 0.89 -18.40
C LEU A 242 -17.38 0.35 -19.62
N ARG A 243 -17.60 1.18 -20.64
CA ARG A 243 -18.30 0.83 -21.89
C ARG A 243 -17.70 -0.36 -22.65
N ASP A 244 -16.40 -0.58 -22.45
CA ASP A 244 -15.67 -1.63 -23.14
C ASP A 244 -15.67 -2.97 -22.38
N PHE A 245 -16.32 -3.02 -21.21
CA PHE A 245 -16.55 -4.23 -20.43
C PHE A 245 -17.99 -4.72 -20.60
N GLU A 246 -18.18 -6.03 -20.69
CA GLU A 246 -19.50 -6.65 -20.64
C GLU A 246 -19.97 -6.69 -19.18
N GLN A 247 -19.20 -7.37 -18.32
CA GLN A 247 -19.47 -7.51 -16.89
C GLN A 247 -18.24 -7.06 -16.08
N PRO A 248 -18.06 -5.74 -15.88
CA PRO A 248 -16.93 -5.23 -15.12
C PRO A 248 -17.03 -5.64 -13.64
N ARG A 249 -15.94 -6.21 -13.12
CA ARG A 249 -15.71 -6.48 -11.69
C ARG A 249 -14.68 -5.49 -11.16
N ILE A 250 -15.11 -4.62 -10.26
CA ILE A 250 -14.29 -3.56 -9.68
C ILE A 250 -13.61 -4.11 -8.41
N GLU A 251 -12.30 -4.04 -8.37
CA GLU A 251 -11.47 -4.53 -7.27
C GLU A 251 -10.58 -3.39 -6.76
N THR A 252 -10.77 -2.98 -5.50
CA THR A 252 -10.00 -1.88 -4.89
C THR A 252 -8.82 -2.41 -4.08
N HIS A 253 -7.77 -1.59 -3.96
CA HIS A 253 -6.61 -1.86 -3.10
C HIS A 253 -5.97 -3.22 -3.36
N VAL A 254 -5.85 -3.59 -4.63
CA VAL A 254 -5.34 -4.91 -5.01
C VAL A 254 -3.82 -4.91 -4.95
N GLY A 255 -3.24 -5.83 -4.19
CA GLY A 255 -1.80 -6.07 -4.20
C GLY A 255 -1.34 -6.57 -5.58
N VAL A 256 -0.49 -5.80 -6.24
CA VAL A 256 0.09 -6.08 -7.55
C VAL A 256 1.61 -6.09 -7.43
N ALA A 257 2.23 -7.10 -8.03
CA ALA A 257 3.68 -7.21 -8.11
C ALA A 257 4.16 -7.07 -9.56
N LYS A 258 5.08 -6.12 -9.79
CA LYS A 258 5.77 -5.94 -11.08
C LYS A 258 7.24 -5.59 -10.86
N VAL A 259 7.52 -4.35 -10.45
CA VAL A 259 8.86 -3.91 -10.04
C VAL A 259 9.08 -4.17 -8.55
N ASP A 260 8.06 -3.85 -7.77
CA ASP A 260 7.91 -4.09 -6.33
C ASP A 260 6.46 -4.52 -6.07
N LEU A 261 6.12 -4.79 -4.80
CA LEU A 261 4.75 -5.02 -4.37
C LEU A 261 4.09 -3.68 -4.03
N ARG A 262 2.97 -3.36 -4.68
CA ARG A 262 2.17 -2.15 -4.42
C ARG A 262 0.69 -2.46 -4.40
N PHE A 263 -0.10 -1.54 -3.84
CA PHE A 263 -1.55 -1.61 -3.94
C PHE A 263 -2.01 -0.70 -5.09
N ALA A 264 -2.61 -1.30 -6.12
CA ALA A 264 -3.35 -0.56 -7.12
C ALA A 264 -4.61 0.04 -6.49
N ASP A 265 -4.96 1.28 -6.84
CA ASP A 265 -6.17 1.93 -6.32
C ASP A 265 -7.40 1.14 -6.76
N VAL A 266 -7.54 0.93 -8.08
CA VAL A 266 -8.60 0.10 -8.66
C VAL A 266 -8.09 -0.72 -9.83
N LEU A 267 -8.44 -2.00 -9.84
CA LEU A 267 -8.42 -2.86 -11.03
C LEU A 267 -9.86 -3.16 -11.44
N VAL A 268 -10.15 -3.01 -12.73
CA VAL A 268 -11.43 -3.46 -13.30
C VAL A 268 -11.16 -4.67 -14.18
N ILE A 269 -11.77 -5.79 -13.83
CA ILE A 269 -11.56 -7.10 -14.45
C ILE A 269 -12.85 -7.53 -15.15
N GLU A 270 -12.77 -8.02 -16.38
CA GLU A 270 -13.90 -8.65 -17.05
C GLU A 270 -14.25 -9.97 -16.34
N ALA A 271 -15.43 -10.05 -15.74
CA ALA A 271 -15.85 -11.22 -14.98
C ALA A 271 -16.16 -12.43 -15.87
N ARG A 272 -16.58 -12.19 -17.13
CA ARG A 272 -16.89 -13.24 -18.11
C ARG A 272 -16.11 -13.03 -19.40
N PRO A 273 -14.81 -13.40 -19.42
CA PRO A 273 -14.06 -13.37 -20.66
C PRO A 273 -14.63 -14.40 -21.65
N SER A 274 -14.47 -14.10 -22.95
CA SER A 274 -14.76 -15.07 -24.00
C SER A 274 -13.94 -16.35 -23.80
N PRO A 275 -14.50 -17.55 -24.09
CA PRO A 275 -13.78 -18.80 -23.92
C PRO A 275 -12.40 -18.77 -24.60
N GLY A 276 -11.35 -19.15 -23.85
CA GLY A 276 -9.97 -19.18 -24.34
C GLY A 276 -9.23 -17.84 -24.34
N GLN A 277 -9.86 -16.74 -23.91
CA GLN A 277 -9.21 -15.44 -23.77
C GLN A 277 -8.88 -15.12 -22.30
N SER A 278 -7.74 -14.48 -22.07
CA SER A 278 -7.44 -13.87 -20.78
C SER A 278 -8.43 -12.74 -20.49
N PRO A 279 -8.83 -12.54 -19.22
CA PRO A 279 -9.74 -11.45 -18.87
C PRO A 279 -9.13 -10.10 -19.23
N ARG A 280 -9.99 -9.18 -19.70
CA ARG A 280 -9.63 -7.77 -19.80
C ARG A 280 -9.43 -7.23 -18.39
N VAL A 281 -8.33 -6.52 -18.19
CA VAL A 281 -7.97 -5.83 -16.98
C VAL A 281 -7.55 -4.40 -17.31
N GLU A 282 -8.23 -3.43 -16.72
CA GLU A 282 -7.83 -2.02 -16.74
C GLU A 282 -7.48 -1.55 -15.34
N THR A 283 -6.46 -0.70 -15.21
CA THR A 283 -6.06 -0.12 -13.93
C THR A 283 -6.49 1.34 -13.90
N PHE A 284 -7.10 1.79 -12.82
CA PHE A 284 -7.28 3.20 -12.52
C PHE A 284 -6.33 3.60 -11.39
N SER A 285 -5.55 4.65 -11.63
CA SER A 285 -4.62 5.27 -10.69
C SER A 285 -5.13 6.67 -10.39
N PHE A 286 -5.40 6.97 -9.12
CA PHE A 286 -6.04 8.22 -8.70
C PHE A 286 -5.02 9.19 -8.10
N LYS A 287 -5.08 10.45 -8.52
CA LYS A 287 -4.14 11.49 -8.09
C LYS A 287 -4.86 12.73 -7.56
N SER A 288 -4.77 12.94 -6.26
CA SER A 288 -5.23 14.16 -5.57
C SER A 288 -4.09 15.17 -5.40
N ARG A 289 -3.56 15.68 -6.53
CA ARG A 289 -2.49 16.69 -6.55
C ARG A 289 -3.08 18.09 -6.70
N ASP A 290 -2.44 19.08 -6.09
CA ASP A 290 -2.77 20.48 -6.33
C ASP A 290 -1.99 20.99 -7.55
N LEU A 291 -2.70 21.14 -8.67
CA LEU A 291 -2.14 21.53 -9.96
C LEU A 291 -2.45 22.99 -10.31
N ARG A 292 -3.13 23.73 -9.42
CA ARG A 292 -3.63 25.09 -9.67
C ARG A 292 -2.59 26.09 -10.14
N PHE A 293 -1.39 25.96 -9.59
CA PHE A 293 -0.32 26.95 -9.69
C PHE A 293 0.84 26.48 -10.57
N LEU A 294 0.72 25.30 -11.19
CA LEU A 294 1.74 24.80 -12.08
C LEU A 294 1.59 25.46 -13.44
N GLU A 295 2.71 25.96 -13.96
CA GLU A 295 2.78 26.45 -15.34
C GLU A 295 2.80 25.26 -16.31
N GLN A 296 2.50 25.51 -17.59
CA GLN A 296 2.30 24.46 -18.60
C GLN A 296 3.40 23.38 -18.61
N ARG A 297 4.68 23.81 -18.61
CA ARG A 297 5.82 22.88 -18.65
C ARG A 297 5.95 22.07 -17.37
N GLU A 298 5.72 22.69 -16.21
CA GLU A 298 5.78 22.02 -14.90
C GLU A 298 4.64 21.01 -14.77
N LEU A 299 3.45 21.39 -15.22
CA LEU A 299 2.27 20.53 -15.27
C LEU A 299 2.51 19.31 -16.17
N ALA A 300 2.99 19.53 -17.40
CA ALA A 300 3.32 18.44 -18.32
C ALA A 300 4.37 17.50 -17.74
N THR A 301 5.45 18.05 -17.17
CA THR A 301 6.51 17.25 -16.52
C THR A 301 5.97 16.41 -15.36
N GLN A 302 5.14 17.01 -14.50
CA GLN A 302 4.52 16.30 -13.38
C GLN A 302 3.58 15.19 -13.87
N MET A 303 2.75 15.47 -14.87
CA MET A 303 1.78 14.52 -15.41
C MET A 303 2.45 13.38 -16.17
N ALA A 304 3.52 13.66 -16.92
CA ALA A 304 4.33 12.64 -17.60
C ALA A 304 5.04 11.73 -16.59
N ALA A 305 5.58 12.30 -15.51
CA ALA A 305 6.19 11.52 -14.44
C ALA A 305 5.18 10.59 -13.75
N ASP A 306 3.97 11.10 -13.47
CA ASP A 306 2.89 10.30 -12.87
C ASP A 306 2.38 9.22 -13.84
N ALA A 307 2.25 9.52 -15.13
CA ALA A 307 1.85 8.55 -16.17
C ALA A 307 2.89 7.45 -16.33
N THR A 308 4.17 7.82 -16.42
CA THR A 308 5.29 6.88 -16.46
C THR A 308 5.31 5.98 -15.23
N ALA A 309 5.09 6.56 -14.03
CA ALA A 309 4.99 5.76 -12.81
C ALA A 309 3.79 4.80 -12.84
N ALA A 310 2.62 5.27 -13.27
CA ALA A 310 1.42 4.43 -13.37
C ALA A 310 1.64 3.25 -14.33
N LEU A 311 2.25 3.48 -15.49
CA LEU A 311 2.61 2.42 -16.44
C LEU A 311 3.66 1.45 -15.85
N ARG A 312 4.70 2.00 -15.23
CA ARG A 312 5.79 1.24 -14.62
C ARG A 312 5.30 0.27 -13.55
N TYR A 313 4.36 0.69 -12.71
CA TYR A 313 3.91 -0.12 -11.57
C TYR A 313 2.63 -0.92 -11.85
N TYR A 314 1.75 -0.42 -12.74
CA TYR A 314 0.39 -0.94 -12.86
C TYR A 314 -0.06 -1.27 -14.29
N GLY A 315 0.77 -1.03 -15.29
CA GLY A 315 0.49 -1.38 -16.69
C GLY A 315 1.25 -2.61 -17.17
N GLU A 316 1.03 -2.98 -18.44
CA GLU A 316 1.63 -4.15 -19.08
C GLU A 316 1.34 -5.43 -18.29
N THR A 317 2.31 -6.33 -18.10
CA THR A 317 2.13 -7.55 -17.31
C THR A 317 2.33 -7.27 -15.82
N VAL A 318 1.31 -7.59 -15.01
CA VAL A 318 1.36 -7.52 -13.55
C VAL A 318 0.93 -8.86 -12.93
N HIS A 319 1.48 -9.18 -11.76
CA HIS A 319 1.03 -10.33 -10.98
C HIS A 319 0.11 -9.88 -9.86
N ILE A 320 -1.18 -10.22 -9.96
CA ILE A 320 -2.13 -9.99 -8.87
C ILE A 320 -1.81 -10.97 -7.74
N ARG A 321 -1.65 -10.43 -6.52
CA ARG A 321 -1.29 -11.19 -5.32
C ARG A 321 -2.44 -11.42 -4.35
N ARG A 322 -3.64 -10.89 -4.64
CA ARG A 322 -4.82 -11.03 -3.80
C ARG A 322 -5.29 -12.50 -3.73
N PRO A 323 -5.50 -13.06 -2.53
CA PRO A 323 -6.13 -14.39 -2.38
C PRO A 323 -7.46 -14.48 -3.13
N GLY A 324 -7.71 -15.59 -3.84
CA GLY A 324 -8.90 -15.78 -4.68
C GLY A 324 -8.86 -15.07 -6.04
N LEU A 325 -7.85 -14.24 -6.31
CA LEU A 325 -7.64 -13.52 -7.58
C LEU A 325 -6.17 -13.56 -8.02
N ARG A 326 -5.42 -14.58 -7.59
CA ARG A 326 -4.00 -14.69 -7.93
C ARG A 326 -3.84 -15.13 -9.38
N LEU A 327 -3.53 -14.18 -10.26
CA LEU A 327 -3.21 -14.45 -11.65
C LEU A 327 -2.19 -13.45 -12.20
N GLU A 328 -1.52 -13.86 -13.27
CA GLU A 328 -0.73 -12.97 -14.11
C GLU A 328 -1.63 -12.41 -15.22
N VAL A 329 -1.66 -11.09 -15.35
CA VAL A 329 -2.52 -10.41 -16.32
C VAL A 329 -1.74 -9.36 -17.09
N LYS A 330 -2.07 -9.22 -18.37
CA LYS A 330 -1.68 -8.06 -19.15
C LYS A 330 -2.76 -7.00 -18.99
N VAL A 331 -2.46 -5.92 -18.29
CA VAL A 331 -3.28 -4.71 -18.20
C VAL A 331 -3.32 -4.06 -19.58
N GLN A 332 -4.51 -3.97 -20.17
CA GLN A 332 -4.66 -3.42 -21.53
C GLN A 332 -4.67 -1.90 -21.54
N ARG A 333 -5.09 -1.26 -20.44
CA ARG A 333 -5.17 0.21 -20.34
C ARG A 333 -4.94 0.65 -18.91
N VAL A 334 -4.09 1.66 -18.76
CA VAL A 334 -3.89 2.37 -17.49
C VAL A 334 -4.58 3.73 -17.61
N ARG A 335 -5.48 4.05 -16.68
CA ARG A 335 -6.15 5.34 -16.59
C ARG A 335 -5.62 6.10 -15.40
N LEU A 336 -4.97 7.23 -15.66
CA LEU A 336 -4.50 8.14 -14.64
C LEU A 336 -5.54 9.25 -14.46
N VAL A 337 -6.26 9.24 -13.34
CA VAL A 337 -7.35 10.19 -13.09
C VAL A 337 -6.96 11.17 -11.99
N TYR A 338 -6.92 12.45 -12.33
CA TYR A 338 -6.67 13.53 -11.37
C TYR A 338 -7.97 14.03 -10.76
N GLU A 339 -7.91 14.37 -9.48
CA GLU A 339 -8.93 15.17 -8.83
C GLU A 339 -8.94 16.57 -9.43
N GLY A 340 -10.07 17.01 -9.98
CA GLY A 340 -10.23 18.36 -10.50
C GLY A 340 -10.75 19.34 -9.47
N ASN A 341 -11.87 20.00 -9.78
CA ASN A 341 -12.44 21.11 -9.00
C ASN A 341 -11.44 22.25 -8.76
N GLN A 342 -11.22 22.62 -7.50
CA GLN A 342 -10.29 23.66 -7.10
C GLN A 342 -8.83 23.22 -7.22
N LEU A 343 -8.51 21.99 -7.60
CA LEU A 343 -7.12 21.54 -7.74
C LEU A 343 -6.61 21.61 -9.19
N LYS A 344 -7.49 21.81 -10.17
CA LYS A 344 -7.09 21.89 -11.58
C LYS A 344 -6.43 23.23 -11.90
N PRO A 345 -5.58 23.29 -12.96
CA PRO A 345 -5.03 24.56 -13.44
C PRO A 345 -6.13 25.57 -13.76
N LYS A 346 -5.88 26.86 -13.47
CA LYS A 346 -6.87 27.92 -13.73
C LYS A 346 -7.14 28.14 -15.21
N LYS A 347 -6.13 27.94 -16.05
CA LYS A 347 -6.20 28.14 -17.50
C LYS A 347 -6.47 26.80 -18.19
N VAL A 348 -7.58 26.73 -18.93
CA VAL A 348 -7.98 25.51 -19.65
C VAL A 348 -6.95 25.12 -20.71
N GLY A 349 -6.48 26.06 -21.53
CA GLY A 349 -5.47 25.78 -22.55
C GLY A 349 -4.12 25.28 -21.99
N THR A 350 -3.78 25.64 -20.75
CA THR A 350 -2.60 25.10 -20.06
C THR A 350 -2.77 23.61 -19.76
N LEU A 351 -3.97 23.20 -19.34
CA LEU A 351 -4.28 21.80 -19.06
C LEU A 351 -4.35 20.98 -20.36
N GLU A 352 -5.02 21.47 -21.39
CA GLU A 352 -5.13 20.80 -22.70
C GLU A 352 -3.75 20.56 -23.31
N ALA A 353 -2.92 21.60 -23.38
CA ALA A 353 -1.58 21.46 -23.94
C ALA A 353 -0.66 20.55 -23.11
N ALA A 354 -0.87 20.48 -21.79
CA ALA A 354 -0.15 19.52 -20.95
C ALA A 354 -0.63 18.08 -21.18
N LEU A 355 -1.94 17.86 -21.34
CA LEU A 355 -2.50 16.55 -21.67
C LEU A 355 -2.01 16.04 -23.02
N ASP A 356 -1.97 16.91 -24.03
CA ASP A 356 -1.46 16.57 -25.36
C ASP A 356 0.03 16.22 -25.31
N ALA A 357 0.84 17.01 -24.61
CA ALA A 357 2.27 16.71 -24.44
C ALA A 357 2.50 15.35 -23.75
N VAL A 358 1.72 15.02 -22.71
CA VAL A 358 1.83 13.73 -22.03
C VAL A 358 1.41 12.58 -22.94
N ARG A 359 0.40 12.79 -23.78
CA ARG A 359 -0.07 11.79 -24.74
C ARG A 359 0.99 11.45 -25.80
N GLU A 360 1.78 12.45 -26.21
CA GLU A 360 2.90 12.25 -27.13
C GLU A 360 4.11 11.59 -26.46
N GLU A 361 4.30 11.81 -25.15
CA GLU A 361 5.47 11.30 -24.41
C GLU A 361 5.27 9.90 -23.83
N VAL A 362 4.06 9.58 -23.35
CA VAL A 362 3.78 8.34 -22.59
C VAL A 362 2.64 7.55 -23.24
N ASP A 363 3.02 6.62 -24.11
CA ASP A 363 2.08 5.67 -24.72
C ASP A 363 1.47 4.71 -23.68
N GLY A 364 0.19 4.39 -23.86
CA GLY A 364 -0.51 3.36 -23.07
C GLY A 364 -1.11 3.85 -21.75
N VAL A 365 -1.08 5.15 -21.47
CA VAL A 365 -1.76 5.76 -20.31
C VAL A 365 -2.76 6.82 -20.76
N ASP A 366 -4.03 6.62 -20.40
CA ASP A 366 -5.07 7.60 -20.61
C ASP A 366 -5.14 8.54 -19.41
N VAL A 367 -4.83 9.81 -19.62
CA VAL A 367 -4.83 10.83 -18.56
C VAL A 367 -6.12 11.65 -18.59
N VAL A 368 -6.80 11.74 -17.45
CA VAL A 368 -8.09 12.46 -17.33
C VAL A 368 -8.09 13.30 -16.05
N VAL A 369 -8.78 14.43 -16.07
CA VAL A 369 -9.07 15.25 -14.88
C VAL A 369 -10.59 15.22 -14.64
N GLN A 370 -11.00 14.87 -13.41
CA GLN A 370 -12.40 14.65 -13.04
C GLN A 370 -13.08 15.87 -12.41
#